data_AF-A0AA42T5D2-F1
#
_entry.id   AF-A0AA42T5D2-F1
#
_cell.length_a   1.000
_cell.length_b   1.000
_cell.length_c   1.000
_cell.angle_alpha   90.00
_cell.angle_beta   90.00
_cell.angle_gamma   90.00
#
_symmetry.space_group_name_H-M   'P 1'
#
loop_
_entity.id
_entity.type
_entity.pdbx_description
1 polymer ?
#
loop_
_entity_poly.entity_id
_entity_poly.type
_entity_poly.pdbx_seq_one_letter_code
_entity_poly.pdbx_strand_id
1 'polypeptide(L)'
;MLPRSPGRAAAGAVIGPPAIESVISAPGLVNVPQYSLSWSAPANSESFVLEESANGGGWTVMHNGAANSFGASRGKGSYAYRVRACNFVGCSPYSGVVTVAVVLPPAATSLYLAEWLTTRRPPYQVQCSAGWSPVADATEYQLESGGGGQRLYTGPSTYVNDSGGTYCAHEYRVRACNAGGCSPWSAERPVTRGVLSWD
;
A
#
# COMPACT_ATOMS: atom_id res chain seq x y z
N MET A 1 -74.97 25.47 -23.82
CA MET A 1 -74.29 24.24 -23.36
C MET A 1 -72.80 24.44 -23.60
N LEU A 2 -72.01 24.65 -22.54
CA LEU A 2 -70.54 24.69 -22.63
C LEU A 2 -70.00 23.26 -22.50
N PRO A 3 -69.06 22.81 -23.35
CA PRO A 3 -68.44 21.51 -23.17
C PRO A 3 -67.51 21.54 -21.96
N ARG A 4 -67.66 20.57 -21.06
CA ARG A 4 -66.72 20.32 -19.95
C ARG A 4 -65.39 19.87 -20.53
N SER A 5 -64.31 20.57 -20.19
CA SER A 5 -62.95 20.10 -20.42
C SER A 5 -62.74 18.74 -19.70
N PRO A 6 -62.18 17.72 -20.37
CA PRO A 6 -61.81 16.49 -19.69
C PRO A 6 -60.67 16.80 -18.70
N GLY A 7 -60.91 16.49 -17.43
CA GLY A 7 -59.88 16.54 -16.39
C GLY A 7 -58.75 15.61 -16.78
N ARG A 8 -57.55 16.17 -16.98
CA ARG A 8 -56.33 15.40 -17.21
C ARG A 8 -56.07 14.61 -15.93
N ALA A 9 -56.29 13.30 -15.96
CA ALA A 9 -55.87 12.43 -14.89
C ALA A 9 -54.36 12.57 -14.74
N ALA A 10 -53.90 13.10 -13.61
CA ALA A 10 -52.50 13.06 -13.25
C ALA A 10 -52.16 11.59 -13.03
N ALA A 11 -51.46 10.98 -13.99
CA ALA A 11 -50.82 9.69 -13.78
C ALA A 11 -49.77 9.91 -12.69
N GLY A 12 -50.06 9.49 -11.46
CA GLY A 12 -49.09 9.49 -10.38
C GLY A 12 -47.92 8.61 -10.79
N ALA A 13 -46.73 9.19 -10.93
CA ALA A 13 -45.54 8.40 -11.20
C ALA A 13 -45.32 7.47 -10.00
N VAL A 14 -45.45 6.16 -10.23
CA VAL A 14 -45.12 5.16 -9.21
C VAL A 14 -43.60 5.19 -9.04
N ILE A 15 -43.13 5.59 -7.86
CA ILE A 15 -41.70 5.57 -7.54
C ILE A 15 -41.29 4.11 -7.35
N GLY A 16 -40.38 3.62 -8.19
CA GLY A 16 -39.75 2.31 -8.06
C GLY A 16 -38.41 2.38 -7.32
N PRO A 17 -37.76 1.22 -7.08
CA PRO A 17 -36.37 1.21 -6.61
C PRO A 17 -35.45 1.86 -7.66
N PRO A 18 -34.23 2.29 -7.27
CA PRO A 18 -33.25 2.78 -8.24
C PRO A 18 -32.96 1.67 -9.28
N ALA A 19 -33.15 1.98 -10.57
CA ALA A 19 -33.05 1.00 -11.65
C ALA A 19 -31.64 0.87 -12.24
N ILE A 20 -30.82 1.93 -12.10
CA ILE A 20 -29.45 1.98 -12.61
C ILE A 20 -28.51 1.63 -11.45
N GLU A 21 -27.53 0.77 -11.72
CA GLU A 21 -26.47 0.46 -10.76
C GLU A 21 -25.57 1.67 -10.50
N SER A 22 -25.02 1.75 -9.28
CA SER A 22 -23.98 2.73 -8.97
C SER A 22 -22.69 2.37 -9.71
N VAL A 23 -21.92 3.38 -10.10
CA VAL A 23 -20.56 3.22 -10.62
C VAL A 23 -19.61 3.56 -9.48
N ILE A 24 -18.87 2.55 -9.00
CA ILE A 24 -17.90 2.70 -7.90
C ILE A 24 -16.51 2.98 -8.45
N SER A 25 -15.76 3.84 -7.75
CA SER A 25 -14.38 4.20 -8.03
C SER A 25 -13.54 4.09 -6.76
N ALA A 26 -12.35 3.51 -6.91
CA ALA A 26 -11.37 3.32 -5.85
C ALA A 26 -9.96 3.25 -6.47
N PRO A 27 -8.89 3.55 -5.70
CA PRO A 27 -7.53 3.31 -6.17
C PRO A 27 -7.29 1.81 -6.35
N GLY A 28 -6.60 1.41 -7.43
CA GLY A 28 -6.28 -0.01 -7.66
C GLY A 28 -5.20 -0.54 -6.70
N LEU A 29 -4.21 0.28 -6.36
CA LEU A 29 -3.14 -0.03 -5.42
C LEU A 29 -2.84 1.17 -4.54
N VAL A 30 -2.60 0.93 -3.26
CA VAL A 30 -2.15 1.95 -2.29
C VAL A 30 -1.01 1.41 -1.44
N ASN A 31 -0.12 2.30 -1.02
CA ASN A 31 1.01 1.99 -0.13
C ASN A 31 0.90 2.60 1.27
N VAL A 32 -0.30 3.04 1.62
CA VAL A 32 -0.69 3.54 2.92
C VAL A 32 -1.97 2.82 3.35
N PRO A 33 -2.25 2.72 4.65
CA PRO A 33 -3.43 2.01 5.12
C PRO A 33 -4.74 2.73 4.73
N GLN A 34 -4.69 4.05 4.52
CA GLN A 34 -5.85 4.89 4.33
C GLN A 34 -6.12 5.19 2.85
N TYR A 35 -7.38 5.05 2.44
CA TYR A 35 -7.84 5.42 1.11
C TYR A 35 -9.33 5.71 1.12
N SER A 36 -9.84 6.29 0.03
CA SER A 36 -11.25 6.59 -0.14
C SER A 36 -11.82 5.89 -1.36
N LEU A 37 -13.11 5.56 -1.26
CA LEU A 37 -13.95 5.12 -2.35
C LEU A 37 -15.03 6.18 -2.57
N SER A 38 -15.49 6.31 -3.81
CA SER A 38 -16.66 7.11 -4.15
C SER A 38 -17.51 6.38 -5.16
N TRP A 39 -18.78 6.75 -5.26
CA TRP A 39 -19.68 6.17 -6.24
C TRP A 39 -20.71 7.17 -6.76
N SER A 40 -21.24 6.88 -7.95
CA SER A 40 -22.34 7.65 -8.52
C SER A 40 -23.64 7.44 -7.72
N ALA A 41 -24.49 8.47 -7.74
CA ALA A 41 -25.82 8.47 -7.13
C ALA A 41 -26.89 8.49 -8.23
N PRO A 42 -27.40 7.31 -8.65
CA PRO A 42 -28.48 7.24 -9.63
C PRO A 42 -29.74 7.98 -9.19
N ALA A 43 -30.60 8.34 -10.14
CA ALA A 43 -31.90 8.94 -9.83
C ALA A 43 -32.73 8.04 -8.88
N ASN A 44 -33.54 8.66 -8.03
CA ASN A 44 -34.39 8.01 -7.02
C ASN A 44 -33.62 7.27 -5.90
N SER A 45 -32.32 7.55 -5.72
CA SER A 45 -31.52 7.00 -4.61
C SER A 45 -31.63 7.86 -3.35
N GLU A 46 -31.82 7.22 -2.19
CA GLU A 46 -31.87 7.88 -0.88
C GLU A 46 -30.72 7.43 0.04
N SER A 47 -30.23 6.20 -0.16
CA SER A 47 -29.13 5.60 0.60
C SER A 47 -28.30 4.66 -0.25
N PHE A 48 -27.13 4.26 0.27
CA PHE A 48 -26.23 3.33 -0.38
C PHE A 48 -25.77 2.27 0.61
N VAL A 49 -25.68 1.04 0.12
CA VAL A 49 -25.09 -0.09 0.87
C VAL A 49 -23.79 -0.47 0.18
N LEU A 50 -22.66 -0.18 0.84
CA LEU A 50 -21.33 -0.64 0.42
C LEU A 50 -21.01 -1.95 1.12
N GLU A 51 -20.56 -2.93 0.33
CA GLU A 51 -20.03 -4.18 0.84
C GLU A 51 -18.55 -4.33 0.49
N GLU A 52 -17.82 -4.98 1.39
CA GLU A 52 -16.42 -5.36 1.24
C GLU A 52 -16.25 -6.87 1.38
N SER A 53 -15.41 -7.44 0.51
CA SER A 53 -14.81 -8.76 0.66
C SER A 53 -13.32 -8.58 0.91
N ALA A 54 -12.88 -8.89 2.13
CA ALA A 54 -11.48 -8.82 2.52
C ALA A 54 -10.77 -10.15 2.20
N ASN A 55 -9.68 -10.07 1.43
CA ASN A 55 -8.80 -11.19 1.08
C ASN A 55 -9.55 -12.42 0.51
N GLY A 56 -10.59 -12.19 -0.31
CA GLY A 56 -11.40 -13.26 -0.90
C GLY A 56 -12.41 -13.89 0.07
N GLY A 57 -12.62 -13.31 1.25
CA GLY A 57 -13.65 -13.72 2.18
C GLY A 57 -15.08 -13.39 1.73
N GLY A 58 -16.05 -13.62 2.62
CA GLY A 58 -17.44 -13.25 2.38
C GLY A 58 -17.65 -11.73 2.30
N TRP A 59 -18.75 -11.32 1.66
CA TRP A 59 -19.18 -9.93 1.60
C TRP A 59 -19.76 -9.47 2.94
N THR A 60 -19.32 -8.29 3.40
CA THR A 60 -19.74 -7.68 4.67
C THR A 60 -20.08 -6.21 4.44
N VAL A 61 -21.13 -5.70 5.09
CA VAL A 61 -21.57 -4.31 4.92
C VAL A 61 -20.62 -3.37 5.68
N MET A 62 -20.03 -2.41 4.95
CA MET A 62 -19.12 -1.40 5.50
C MET A 62 -19.79 -0.02 5.65
N HIS A 63 -20.77 0.27 4.80
CA HIS A 63 -21.53 1.52 4.85
C HIS A 63 -22.99 1.26 4.50
N ASN A 64 -23.88 1.92 5.23
CA ASN A 64 -25.31 1.94 4.96
C ASN A 64 -25.85 3.33 5.31
N GLY A 65 -26.00 4.20 4.30
CA GLY A 65 -26.46 5.57 4.51
C GLY A 65 -26.38 6.44 3.26
N ALA A 66 -26.75 7.72 3.39
CA ALA A 66 -26.88 8.65 2.26
C ALA A 66 -25.56 9.11 1.63
N ALA A 67 -24.43 8.98 2.34
CA ALA A 67 -23.14 9.39 1.81
C ALA A 67 -22.78 8.56 0.57
N ASN A 68 -22.19 9.21 -0.44
CA ASN A 68 -21.74 8.60 -1.69
C ASN A 68 -20.21 8.39 -1.74
N SER A 69 -19.58 8.31 -0.57
CA SER A 69 -18.17 8.04 -0.40
C SER A 69 -17.91 7.33 0.93
N PHE A 70 -16.79 6.63 1.01
CA PHE A 70 -16.36 5.90 2.20
C PHE A 70 -14.85 6.01 2.38
N GLY A 71 -14.40 6.34 3.59
CA GLY A 71 -13.00 6.28 3.98
C GLY A 71 -12.67 4.93 4.60
N ALA A 72 -11.70 4.22 4.03
CA ALA A 72 -11.20 2.95 4.54
C ALA A 72 -9.84 3.12 5.21
N SER A 73 -9.59 2.29 6.22
CA SER A 73 -8.26 2.07 6.80
C SER A 73 -8.05 0.56 6.89
N ARG A 74 -7.07 0.03 6.18
CA ARG A 74 -6.83 -1.41 6.04
C ARG A 74 -5.35 -1.75 6.14
N GLY A 75 -5.06 -2.95 6.64
CA GLY A 75 -3.71 -3.52 6.62
C GLY A 75 -3.33 -4.01 5.22
N LYS A 76 -2.14 -4.60 5.11
CA LYS A 76 -1.70 -5.28 3.88
C LYS A 76 -2.74 -6.33 3.47
N GLY A 77 -3.16 -6.32 2.21
CA GLY A 77 -4.16 -7.26 1.70
C GLY A 77 -4.83 -6.81 0.41
N SER A 78 -5.86 -7.54 0.01
CA SER A 78 -6.69 -7.22 -1.15
C SER A 78 -8.14 -7.06 -0.68
N TYR A 79 -8.76 -5.94 -1.05
CA TYR A 79 -10.11 -5.57 -0.60
C TYR A 79 -10.99 -5.29 -1.81
N ALA A 80 -11.97 -6.16 -2.04
CA ALA A 80 -12.94 -6.01 -3.11
C ALA A 80 -14.18 -5.28 -2.58
N TYR A 81 -14.73 -4.37 -3.37
CA TYR A 81 -15.87 -3.53 -3.01
C TYR A 81 -16.94 -3.55 -4.07
N ARG A 82 -18.19 -3.52 -3.63
CA ARG A 82 -19.37 -3.29 -4.48
C ARG A 82 -20.40 -2.46 -3.73
N VAL A 83 -21.16 -1.66 -4.44
CA VAL A 83 -22.15 -0.76 -3.84
C VAL A 83 -23.47 -0.83 -4.60
N ARG A 84 -24.59 -0.69 -3.89
CA ARG A 84 -25.91 -0.53 -4.49
C ARG A 84 -26.61 0.68 -3.90
N ALA A 85 -27.46 1.31 -4.71
CA ALA A 85 -28.30 2.41 -4.30
C ALA A 85 -29.66 1.88 -3.82
N CYS A 86 -30.24 2.49 -2.80
CA CYS A 86 -31.49 2.09 -2.20
C CYS A 86 -32.40 3.30 -1.95
N ASN A 87 -33.71 3.05 -1.97
CA ASN A 87 -34.73 3.93 -1.42
C ASN A 87 -35.72 3.10 -0.58
N PHE A 88 -36.76 3.73 -0.06
CA PHE A 88 -37.78 3.04 0.74
C PHE A 88 -38.48 1.86 0.03
N VAL A 89 -38.48 1.81 -1.30
CA VAL A 89 -39.10 0.74 -2.10
C VAL A 89 -38.17 -0.46 -2.23
N GLY A 90 -36.88 -0.22 -2.42
CA GLY A 90 -35.88 -1.27 -2.57
C GLY A 90 -34.55 -0.74 -3.11
N CYS A 91 -33.69 -1.67 -3.54
CA CYS A 91 -32.34 -1.35 -4.00
C CYS A 91 -32.13 -1.72 -5.47
N SER A 92 -31.19 -1.03 -6.12
CA SER A 92 -30.63 -1.41 -7.41
C SER A 92 -29.85 -2.74 -7.30
N PRO A 93 -29.47 -3.33 -8.44
CA PRO A 93 -28.34 -4.25 -8.49
C PRO A 93 -27.08 -3.62 -7.87
N TYR A 94 -26.17 -4.47 -7.40
CA TYR A 94 -24.83 -4.03 -7.03
C TYR A 94 -24.07 -3.59 -8.29
N SER A 95 -23.20 -2.61 -8.10
CA SER A 95 -22.18 -2.20 -9.06
C SER A 95 -21.29 -3.37 -9.49
N GLY A 96 -20.51 -3.13 -10.54
CA GLY A 96 -19.27 -3.88 -10.75
C GLY A 96 -18.36 -3.86 -9.50
N VAL A 97 -17.50 -4.87 -9.39
CA VAL A 97 -16.54 -4.98 -8.29
C VAL A 97 -15.28 -4.20 -8.61
N VAL A 98 -14.81 -3.37 -7.67
CA VAL A 98 -13.47 -2.77 -7.70
C VAL A 98 -12.62 -3.37 -6.60
N THR A 99 -11.31 -3.51 -6.84
CA THR A 99 -10.39 -4.09 -5.87
C THR A 99 -9.28 -3.12 -5.55
N VAL A 100 -9.00 -2.94 -4.26
CA VAL A 100 -7.89 -2.16 -3.74
C VAL A 100 -6.85 -3.11 -3.18
N ALA A 101 -5.65 -3.12 -3.77
CA ALA A 101 -4.48 -3.80 -3.22
C ALA A 101 -3.74 -2.86 -2.26
N VAL A 102 -3.63 -3.24 -0.99
CA VAL A 102 -2.85 -2.51 0.01
C VAL A 102 -1.49 -3.18 0.14
N VAL A 103 -0.45 -2.52 -0.37
CA VAL A 103 0.94 -2.99 -0.32
C VAL A 103 1.75 -1.99 0.49
N LEU A 104 1.91 -2.26 1.79
CA LEU A 104 2.63 -1.35 2.69
C LEU A 104 4.15 -1.53 2.55
N PRO A 105 4.95 -0.44 2.65
CA PRO A 105 6.39 -0.54 2.78
C PRO A 105 6.79 -1.44 3.96
N PRO A 106 7.93 -2.15 3.89
CA PRO A 106 8.42 -2.94 5.01
C PRO A 106 8.75 -2.06 6.22
N ALA A 107 8.84 -2.67 7.39
CA ALA A 107 9.38 -2.00 8.57
C ALA A 107 10.86 -1.63 8.37
N ALA A 108 11.36 -0.68 9.17
CA ALA A 108 12.79 -0.36 9.17
C ALA A 108 13.62 -1.57 9.63
N THR A 109 14.72 -1.84 8.94
CA THR A 109 15.73 -2.81 9.35
C THR A 109 16.80 -2.16 10.24
N SER A 110 17.68 -2.97 10.83
CA SER A 110 18.80 -2.55 11.67
C SER A 110 20.08 -3.24 11.24
N LEU A 111 21.19 -2.51 11.21
CA LEU A 111 22.52 -3.09 11.01
C LEU A 111 23.01 -3.79 12.29
N TYR A 112 23.47 -5.04 12.16
CA TYR A 112 24.14 -5.79 13.23
C TYR A 112 25.62 -6.08 12.92
N LEU A 113 26.07 -5.94 11.67
CA LEU A 113 27.49 -5.91 11.30
C LEU A 113 27.89 -4.69 10.44
N ALA A 114 29.08 -4.14 10.68
CA ALA A 114 29.70 -3.03 9.94
C ALA A 114 31.21 -3.03 10.21
N GLU A 115 32.01 -3.54 9.29
CA GLU A 115 33.45 -3.76 9.49
C GLU A 115 34.28 -3.17 8.35
N TRP A 116 35.46 -2.67 8.71
CA TRP A 116 36.50 -2.25 7.79
C TRP A 116 37.83 -2.84 8.26
N LEU A 117 38.31 -3.86 7.56
CA LEU A 117 39.54 -4.57 7.88
C LEU A 117 40.61 -4.26 6.84
N THR A 118 41.87 -4.12 7.27
CA THR A 118 43.01 -3.92 6.35
C THR A 118 44.19 -4.82 6.70
N THR A 119 45.05 -5.15 5.73
CA THR A 119 46.33 -5.83 6.04
C THR A 119 47.36 -4.83 6.56
N ARG A 120 48.22 -5.27 7.49
CA ARG A 120 49.34 -4.44 8.01
C ARG A 120 50.58 -4.47 7.12
N ARG A 121 50.66 -5.43 6.20
CA ARG A 121 51.83 -5.67 5.35
C ARG A 121 51.38 -5.90 3.90
N PRO A 122 52.27 -5.64 2.92
CA PRO A 122 51.99 -5.95 1.53
C PRO A 122 51.68 -7.44 1.30
N PRO A 123 50.75 -7.77 0.39
CA PRO A 123 49.93 -6.83 -0.38
C PRO A 123 48.86 -6.15 0.51
N TYR A 124 48.69 -4.83 0.34
CA TYR A 124 47.67 -4.08 1.06
C TYR A 124 46.29 -4.48 0.52
N GLN A 125 45.46 -5.04 1.40
CA GLN A 125 44.08 -5.42 1.09
C GLN A 125 43.14 -4.68 2.03
N VAL A 126 41.93 -4.43 1.55
CA VAL A 126 40.83 -3.88 2.33
C VAL A 126 39.63 -4.79 2.18
N GLN A 127 39.02 -5.14 3.31
CA GLN A 127 37.78 -5.88 3.34
C GLN A 127 36.74 -5.07 4.08
N CYS A 128 35.58 -4.85 3.44
CA CYS A 128 34.47 -4.14 4.05
C CYS A 128 33.22 -5.01 4.01
N SER A 129 32.59 -5.15 5.17
CA SER A 129 31.40 -5.98 5.34
C SER A 129 30.31 -5.21 6.08
N ALA A 130 29.06 -5.46 5.70
CA ALA A 130 27.89 -4.92 6.39
C ALA A 130 26.78 -5.98 6.40
N GLY A 131 26.07 -6.07 7.52
CA GLY A 131 25.00 -7.06 7.72
C GLY A 131 23.84 -6.46 8.51
N TRP A 132 22.63 -6.82 8.10
CA TRP A 132 21.38 -6.28 8.66
C TRP A 132 20.31 -7.35 8.83
N SER A 133 19.36 -7.08 9.73
CA SER A 133 18.30 -8.02 10.06
C SER A 133 17.29 -8.15 8.91
N PRO A 134 16.86 -9.36 8.52
CA PRO A 134 15.78 -9.53 7.55
C PRO A 134 14.48 -8.91 8.07
N VAL A 135 13.72 -8.29 7.18
CA VAL A 135 12.40 -7.71 7.47
C VAL A 135 11.35 -8.47 6.67
N ALA A 136 10.25 -8.83 7.33
CA ALA A 136 9.10 -9.43 6.66
C ALA A 136 8.60 -8.53 5.53
N ASP A 137 8.18 -9.14 4.42
CA ASP A 137 7.68 -8.44 3.22
C ASP A 137 8.70 -7.59 2.46
N ALA A 138 9.96 -7.53 2.88
CA ALA A 138 11.04 -6.94 2.10
C ALA A 138 11.45 -7.88 0.98
N THR A 139 11.51 -7.35 -0.25
CA THR A 139 12.02 -8.06 -1.43
C THR A 139 13.40 -7.58 -1.84
N GLU A 140 13.84 -6.44 -1.31
CA GLU A 140 15.11 -5.80 -1.61
C GLU A 140 15.59 -4.98 -0.40
N TYR A 141 16.91 -4.83 -0.26
CA TYR A 141 17.56 -3.92 0.67
C TYR A 141 18.46 -2.96 -0.10
N GLN A 142 18.56 -1.75 0.43
CA GLN A 142 19.41 -0.70 -0.09
C GLN A 142 20.38 -0.27 1.00
N LEU A 143 21.68 -0.38 0.74
CA LEU A 143 22.76 0.04 1.65
C LEU A 143 23.41 1.31 1.10
N GLU A 144 23.53 2.34 1.93
CA GLU A 144 24.24 3.59 1.61
C GLU A 144 25.37 3.86 2.59
N SER A 145 26.40 4.57 2.12
CA SER A 145 27.36 5.21 3.03
C SER A 145 26.64 6.28 3.88
N GLY A 146 27.05 6.41 5.14
CA GLY A 146 26.41 7.32 6.10
C GLY A 146 26.40 8.79 5.68
N GLY A 147 25.42 9.53 6.18
CA GLY A 147 25.11 10.89 5.72
C GLY A 147 24.35 10.93 4.38
N GLY A 148 24.01 9.77 3.82
CA GLY A 148 23.25 9.63 2.57
C GLY A 148 24.05 9.77 1.29
N GLY A 149 25.29 9.33 1.32
CA GLY A 149 26.22 9.36 0.18
C GLY A 149 25.92 8.30 -0.89
N GLN A 150 26.92 7.47 -1.17
CA GLN A 150 26.91 6.52 -2.29
C GLN A 150 26.02 5.31 -1.99
N ARG A 151 25.22 4.89 -2.98
CA ARG A 151 24.55 3.58 -2.99
C ARG A 151 25.60 2.48 -3.13
N LEU A 152 25.78 1.68 -2.09
CA LEU A 152 26.76 0.60 -2.04
C LEU A 152 26.15 -0.74 -2.47
N TYR A 153 24.88 -0.98 -2.12
CA TYR A 153 24.20 -2.22 -2.45
C TYR A 153 22.71 -2.01 -2.69
N THR A 154 22.18 -2.77 -3.65
CA THR A 154 20.75 -2.89 -3.97
C THR A 154 20.52 -4.36 -4.32
N GLY A 155 19.70 -5.08 -3.54
CA GLY A 155 19.41 -6.49 -3.81
C GLY A 155 18.78 -7.21 -2.61
N PRO A 156 18.47 -8.51 -2.74
CA PRO A 156 17.72 -9.25 -1.72
C PRO A 156 18.57 -9.74 -0.54
N SER A 157 19.90 -9.73 -0.65
CA SER A 157 20.79 -10.22 0.40
C SER A 157 20.71 -9.34 1.64
N THR A 158 20.93 -9.95 2.80
CA THR A 158 20.98 -9.26 4.10
C THR A 158 22.40 -9.02 4.61
N TYR A 159 23.38 -9.25 3.74
CA TYR A 159 24.79 -9.16 4.03
C TYR A 159 25.57 -8.88 2.75
N VAL A 160 26.61 -8.05 2.87
CA VAL A 160 27.58 -7.78 1.81
C VAL A 160 28.99 -7.88 2.37
N ASN A 161 29.90 -8.34 1.54
CA ASN A 161 31.34 -8.41 1.82
C ASN A 161 32.10 -8.28 0.51
N ASP A 162 33.19 -7.50 0.52
CA ASP A 162 34.09 -7.40 -0.61
C ASP A 162 35.52 -7.13 -0.13
N SER A 163 36.50 -7.71 -0.85
CA SER A 163 37.95 -7.55 -0.61
C SER A 163 38.62 -6.54 -1.56
N GLY A 164 37.83 -5.82 -2.37
CA GLY A 164 38.27 -4.79 -3.32
C GLY A 164 37.82 -3.37 -2.97
N GLY A 165 37.15 -3.20 -1.83
CA GLY A 165 36.72 -1.90 -1.33
C GLY A 165 35.35 -1.41 -1.79
N THR A 166 34.61 -2.21 -2.58
CA THR A 166 33.31 -1.85 -3.18
C THR A 166 32.29 -1.35 -2.16
N TYR A 167 32.28 -1.97 -0.97
CA TYR A 167 31.33 -1.64 0.10
C TYR A 167 31.96 -0.78 1.21
N CYS A 168 33.15 -0.22 1.03
CA CYS A 168 33.79 0.54 2.10
C CYS A 168 33.15 1.91 2.31
N ALA A 169 32.75 2.19 3.55
CA ALA A 169 32.37 3.51 4.03
C ALA A 169 32.72 3.63 5.52
N HIS A 170 32.79 4.85 6.05
CA HIS A 170 33.06 5.06 7.48
C HIS A 170 31.85 4.81 8.37
N GLU A 171 30.67 4.90 7.78
CA GLU A 171 29.38 4.70 8.42
C GLU A 171 28.42 4.15 7.36
N TYR A 172 27.40 3.41 7.80
CA TYR A 172 26.40 2.82 6.93
C TYR A 172 24.99 3.11 7.44
N ARG A 173 24.05 3.20 6.50
CA ARG A 173 22.62 3.05 6.76
C ARG A 173 21.99 2.12 5.73
N VAL A 174 20.93 1.44 6.14
CA VAL A 174 20.23 0.47 5.29
C VAL A 174 18.73 0.66 5.41
N ARG A 175 17.98 0.39 4.33
CA ARG A 175 16.52 0.34 4.34
C ARG A 175 16.01 -0.89 3.60
N ALA A 176 14.84 -1.34 4.01
CA ALA A 176 14.14 -2.47 3.38
C ALA A 176 13.10 -1.92 2.38
N CYS A 177 12.94 -2.58 1.24
CA CYS A 177 12.04 -2.15 0.18
C CYS A 177 11.18 -3.30 -0.33
N ASN A 178 9.98 -2.97 -0.79
CA ASN A 178 9.10 -3.83 -1.57
C ASN A 178 8.34 -3.01 -2.62
N ALA A 179 7.38 -3.63 -3.31
CA ALA A 179 6.57 -2.95 -4.32
C ALA A 179 5.73 -1.77 -3.79
N GLY A 180 5.45 -1.74 -2.47
CA GLY A 180 4.79 -0.63 -1.79
C GLY A 180 5.71 0.56 -1.51
N GLY A 181 7.03 0.35 -1.57
CA GLY A 181 8.04 1.36 -1.31
C GLY A 181 9.06 0.88 -0.29
N CYS A 182 9.85 1.82 0.21
CA CYS A 182 10.92 1.55 1.16
C CYS A 182 10.57 2.03 2.57
N SER A 183 11.09 1.33 3.57
CA SER A 183 11.13 1.80 4.95
C SER A 183 11.92 3.11 5.04
N PRO A 184 11.78 3.86 6.15
CA PRO A 184 12.81 4.81 6.56
C PRO A 184 14.19 4.14 6.61
N TRP A 185 15.23 4.94 6.44
CA TRP A 185 16.59 4.50 6.69
C TRP A 185 16.76 4.06 8.15
N SER A 186 17.58 3.03 8.38
CA SER A 186 18.05 2.67 9.71
C SER A 186 18.78 3.84 10.36
N ALA A 187 19.01 3.75 11.68
CA ALA A 187 20.05 4.55 12.30
C ALA A 187 21.38 4.31 11.57
N GLU A 188 22.16 5.38 11.48
CA GLU A 188 23.53 5.32 10.99
C GLU A 188 24.37 4.43 11.90
N ARG A 189 25.29 3.66 11.31
CA ARG A 189 26.16 2.75 12.05
C ARG A 189 27.62 2.87 11.66
N PRO A 190 28.50 3.32 12.57
CA PRO A 190 29.92 3.47 12.28
C PRO A 190 30.59 2.10 12.13
N VAL A 191 31.62 2.05 11.30
CA VAL A 191 32.39 0.82 11.10
C VAL A 191 33.31 0.53 12.27
N THR A 192 33.38 -0.74 12.65
CA THR A 192 34.46 -1.25 13.50
C THR A 192 35.69 -1.48 12.62
N ARG A 193 36.77 -0.76 12.90
CA ARG A 193 38.04 -0.90 12.18
C ARG A 193 38.88 -2.01 12.79
N GLY A 194 39.47 -2.84 11.95
CA GLY A 194 40.32 -3.95 12.38
C GLY A 194 41.40 -4.29 11.37
N VAL A 195 42.09 -5.40 11.64
CA VAL A 195 43.19 -5.89 10.81
C VAL A 195 42.80 -7.25 10.25
N LEU A 196 43.03 -7.46 8.96
CA LEU A 196 42.96 -8.76 8.33
C LEU A 196 44.13 -9.60 8.83
N SER A 197 43.87 -10.50 9.78
CA SER A 197 44.79 -11.56 10.16
C SER A 197 44.51 -12.78 9.30
N TRP A 198 45.37 -13.03 8.33
CA TRP A 198 45.55 -14.37 7.79
C TRP A 198 46.46 -15.09 8.79
N ASP A 199 45.99 -16.17 9.42
CA ASP A 199 46.88 -17.09 10.14
C ASP A 199 47.97 -17.63 9.20
#